data_AF-A0A535QBE3-F1
#
_entry.id   AF-A0A535QBE3-F1
#
_cell.length_a   1.000
_cell.length_b   1.000
_cell.length_c   1.000
_cell.angle_alpha   90.00
_cell.angle_beta   90.00
_cell.angle_gamma   90.00
#
_symmetry.space_group_name_H-M   'P 1'
#
loop_
_entity.id
_entity.type
_entity.pdbx_description
1 polymer ?
#
loop_
_entity_poly.entity_id
_entity_poly.type
_entity_poly.pdbx_seq_one_letter_code
_entity_poly.pdbx_strand_id
1 'polypeptide(L)'
;MLTSMMQVSRTEKYERMREMLNEKQWRHYLALEAQERGSVAQVAQEAGVSHNTIRRGLREGEAGEHYSAGDRQREQGGGRKKAVEKDGSLLADLESLL
;
A
#
# COMPACT_ATOMS: atom_id res chain seq x y z
N MET A 1 6.47 7.48 38.86
CA MET A 1 6.68 6.26 38.06
C MET A 1 6.58 6.68 36.60
N LEU A 2 7.68 7.12 35.99
CA LEU A 2 7.71 7.35 34.55
C LEU A 2 7.70 5.98 33.89
N THR A 3 6.60 5.65 33.21
CA THR A 3 6.50 4.44 32.40
C THR A 3 7.67 4.44 31.42
N SER A 4 8.59 3.49 31.57
CA SER A 4 9.68 3.28 30.62
C SER A 4 9.06 2.99 29.26
N MET A 5 9.03 3.98 28.36
CA MET A 5 8.57 3.78 26.99
C MET A 5 9.58 2.86 26.31
N MET A 6 9.14 1.64 25.96
CA MET A 6 9.95 0.74 25.14
C MET A 6 10.31 1.43 23.82
N GLN A 7 11.60 1.51 23.53
CA GLN A 7 12.08 1.95 22.22
C GLN A 7 11.76 0.85 21.20
N VAL A 8 11.04 1.22 20.13
CA VAL A 8 10.71 0.33 19.01
C VAL A 8 11.73 0.55 17.90
N SER A 9 12.26 -0.53 17.32
CA SER A 9 13.18 -0.39 16.18
C SER A 9 12.46 0.16 14.94
N ARG A 10 13.19 0.73 13.97
CA ARG A 10 12.57 1.26 12.74
C ARG A 10 11.86 0.17 11.94
N THR A 11 12.49 -0.99 11.81
CA THR A 11 11.91 -2.16 11.13
C THR A 11 10.63 -2.60 11.82
N GLU A 12 10.64 -2.74 13.14
CA GLU A 12 9.45 -3.11 13.91
C GLU A 12 8.33 -2.05 13.82
N LYS A 13 8.70 -0.76 13.79
CA LYS A 13 7.75 0.33 13.51
C LYS A 13 7.09 0.12 12.15
N TYR A 14 7.86 -0.19 11.12
CA TYR A 14 7.36 -0.40 9.76
C TYR A 14 6.47 -1.64 9.66
N GLU A 15 6.82 -2.74 10.30
CA GLU A 15 6.00 -3.95 10.37
C GLU A 15 4.63 -3.66 11.01
N ARG A 16 4.61 -3.04 12.18
CA ARG A 16 3.36 -2.67 12.88
C ARG A 16 2.48 -1.74 12.05
N MET A 17 3.08 -0.72 11.44
CA MET A 17 2.36 0.23 10.60
C MET A 17 1.81 -0.43 9.33
N ARG A 18 2.52 -1.42 8.78
CA ARG A 18 2.07 -2.15 7.58
C ARG A 18 0.79 -2.94 7.83
N GLU A 19 0.60 -3.48 9.03
CA GLU A 19 -0.61 -4.22 9.40
C GLU A 19 -1.84 -3.31 9.58
N MET A 20 -1.62 -2.05 9.98
CA MET A 20 -2.70 -1.09 10.26
C MET A 20 -3.14 -0.31 9.03
N LEU A 21 -2.28 -0.17 8.03
CA LEU A 21 -2.48 0.71 6.88
C LEU A 21 -2.81 -0.06 5.61
N ASN A 22 -3.76 0.49 4.84
CA ASN A 22 -3.95 0.02 3.47
C ASN A 22 -2.79 0.41 2.55
N GLU A 23 -2.80 -0.08 1.31
CA GLU A 23 -1.70 0.16 0.37
C GLU A 23 -1.42 1.65 0.11
N LYS A 24 -2.46 2.48 -0.09
CA LYS A 24 -2.30 3.91 -0.36
C LYS A 24 -1.80 4.66 0.87
N GLN A 25 -2.41 4.41 2.04
CA GLN A 25 -1.96 4.97 3.31
C GLN A 25 -0.51 4.60 3.62
N TRP A 26 -0.16 3.33 3.43
CA TRP A 26 1.20 2.81 3.62
C TRP A 26 2.21 3.56 2.75
N ARG A 27 1.86 3.78 1.48
CA ARG A 27 2.71 4.47 0.53
C ARG A 27 2.98 5.92 0.92
N HIS A 28 1.93 6.64 1.34
CA HIS A 28 2.08 8.02 1.83
C HIS A 28 2.86 8.11 3.13
N TYR A 29 2.63 7.17 4.05
CA TYR A 29 3.39 7.09 5.29
C TYR A 29 4.90 6.95 5.02
N LEU A 30 5.28 6.02 4.13
CA LEU A 30 6.69 5.86 3.75
C LEU A 30 7.26 7.05 2.98
N ALA A 31 6.44 7.77 2.21
CA ALA A 31 6.85 8.99 1.54
C ALA A 31 7.25 10.08 2.54
N LEU A 32 6.44 10.30 3.59
CA LEU A 32 6.76 11.23 4.66
C LEU A 32 8.02 10.82 5.43
N GLU A 33 8.15 9.54 5.76
CA GLU A 33 9.37 9.01 6.41
C GLU A 33 10.63 9.26 5.55
N ALA A 34 10.51 9.11 4.23
CA ALA A 34 11.62 9.36 3.31
C ALA A 34 11.96 10.85 3.21
N GLN A 35 10.96 11.74 3.29
CA GLN A 35 11.17 13.20 3.35
C GLN A 35 11.87 13.61 4.64
N GLU A 36 11.37 13.17 5.81
CA GLU A 36 11.98 13.49 7.10
C GLU A 36 13.42 13.01 7.22
N ARG A 37 13.71 11.83 6.65
CA ARG A 37 15.05 11.23 6.70
C ARG A 37 15.97 11.69 5.57
N GLY A 38 15.41 12.32 4.53
CA GLY A 38 16.14 12.67 3.31
C GLY A 38 16.64 11.48 2.50
N SER A 39 16.06 10.27 2.66
CA SER A 39 16.54 9.07 1.96
C SER A 39 15.43 8.06 1.66
N VAL A 40 15.10 7.93 0.37
CA VAL A 40 14.20 6.89 -0.14
C VAL A 40 14.82 5.50 -0.01
N ALA A 41 16.12 5.37 -0.28
CA ALA A 41 16.78 4.08 -0.31
C ALA A 41 16.80 3.41 1.07
N GLN A 42 17.12 4.20 2.10
CA GLN A 42 17.18 3.69 3.47
C GLN A 42 15.81 3.27 3.99
N VAL A 43 14.77 4.08 3.74
CA VAL A 43 13.39 3.74 4.13
C VAL A 43 12.90 2.50 3.39
N ALA A 44 13.14 2.41 2.08
CA ALA A 44 12.73 1.25 1.29
C ALA A 44 13.36 -0.05 1.77
N GLN A 45 14.66 -0.01 2.11
CA GLN A 45 15.37 -1.16 2.67
C GLN A 45 14.78 -1.58 4.02
N GLU A 46 14.60 -0.65 4.95
CA GLU A 46 14.10 -0.95 6.30
C GLU A 46 12.61 -1.37 6.30
N ALA A 47 11.81 -0.83 5.39
CA ALA A 47 10.38 -1.12 5.26
C ALA A 47 10.07 -2.31 4.32
N GLY A 48 11.08 -2.89 3.65
CA GLY A 48 10.91 -4.03 2.75
C GLY A 48 10.07 -3.73 1.50
N VAL A 49 10.18 -2.52 0.93
CA VAL A 49 9.42 -2.11 -0.27
C VAL A 49 10.33 -1.68 -1.41
N SER A 50 9.76 -1.56 -2.61
CA SER A 50 10.48 -0.99 -3.75
C SER A 50 10.65 0.53 -3.62
N HIS A 51 11.72 1.08 -4.18
CA HIS A 51 11.87 2.54 -4.32
C HIS A 51 10.69 3.18 -5.07
N ASN A 52 10.10 2.46 -6.02
CA ASN A 52 8.97 2.96 -6.80
C ASN A 52 7.73 3.19 -5.93
N THR A 53 7.51 2.32 -4.93
CA THR A 53 6.44 2.48 -3.94
C THR A 53 6.55 3.84 -3.25
N ILE A 54 7.70 4.17 -2.67
CA ILE A 54 7.90 5.43 -1.95
C ILE A 54 7.81 6.64 -2.90
N ARG A 55 8.46 6.57 -4.07
CA ARG A 55 8.41 7.65 -5.07
C ARG A 55 6.99 7.93 -5.57
N ARG A 56 6.18 6.90 -5.73
CA ARG A 56 4.77 7.06 -6.07
C ARG A 56 4.01 7.79 -4.95
N GLY A 57 4.25 7.43 -3.68
CA GLY A 57 3.65 8.13 -2.55
C GLY A 57 4.04 9.61 -2.45
N LEU A 58 5.30 9.96 -2.80
CA LEU A 58 5.76 11.35 -2.88
C LEU A 58 4.99 12.13 -3.95
N ARG A 59 4.89 11.59 -5.17
CA ARG A 59 4.18 12.22 -6.28
C ARG A 59 2.69 12.42 -5.98
N GLU A 60 2.05 11.41 -5.41
CA GLU A 60 0.63 11.49 -5.04
C GLU A 60 0.43 12.54 -3.93
N GLY A 61 1.38 12.68 -3.00
CA GLY A 61 1.38 13.75 -1.99
C GLY A 61 1.51 15.14 -2.61
N GLU A 62 2.44 15.33 -3.55
CA GLU A 62 2.63 16.58 -4.30
C GLU A 62 1.39 16.95 -5.14
N ALA A 63 0.69 15.95 -5.68
CA ALA A 63 -0.55 16.12 -6.43
C ALA A 63 -1.80 16.35 -5.55
N GLY A 64 -1.66 16.30 -4.22
CA GLY A 64 -2.79 16.43 -3.29
C GLY A 64 -3.74 15.22 -3.28
N GLU A 65 -3.31 14.08 -3.83
CA GLU A 65 -4.10 12.85 -3.90
C GLU A 65 -4.09 12.09 -2.57
N HIS A 66 -4.44 12.76 -1.48
CA HIS A 66 -4.46 12.15 -0.15
C HIS A 66 -5.50 11.01 -0.06
N TYR A 67 -5.33 10.16 0.95
CA TYR A 67 -6.34 9.16 1.28
C TYR A 67 -7.54 9.83 1.95
N SER A 68 -8.74 9.59 1.43
CA SER A 68 -10.01 9.90 2.08
C SER A 68 -10.71 8.61 2.50
N ALA A 69 -11.36 8.65 3.67
CA ALA A 69 -12.14 7.51 4.15
C ALA A 69 -13.28 7.20 3.16
N GLY A 70 -13.37 5.95 2.72
CA GLY A 70 -14.34 5.54 1.70
C GLY A 70 -13.83 5.60 0.25
N ASP A 71 -12.61 6.11 0.03
CA ASP A 71 -11.98 6.07 -1.29
C ASP A 71 -11.83 4.63 -1.78
N ARG A 72 -12.05 4.42 -3.09
CA ARG A 72 -11.71 3.14 -3.71
C ARG A 72 -10.21 2.92 -3.57
N GLN A 73 -9.83 1.86 -2.86
CA GLN A 73 -8.42 1.50 -2.72
C GLN A 73 -7.77 1.07 -4.03
N ARG A 74 -8.59 0.57 -4.98
CA ARG A 74 -8.15 0.24 -6.33
C ARG A 74 -8.59 1.34 -7.28
N GLU A 75 -7.68 1.75 -8.16
CA GLU A 75 -8.01 2.59 -9.29
C GLU A 75 -9.10 1.97 -10.16
N GLN A 76 -9.77 2.80 -10.97
CA GLN A 76 -10.71 2.31 -11.97
C GLN A 76 -10.00 1.32 -12.91
N GLY A 77 -10.55 0.10 -13.04
CA GLY A 77 -9.90 -0.97 -13.81
C GLY A 77 -8.76 -1.70 -13.10
N GLY A 78 -8.36 -1.29 -11.89
CA GLY A 78 -7.32 -1.93 -11.07
C GLY A 78 -7.76 -3.21 -10.35
N GLY A 79 -8.97 -3.69 -10.62
CA GLY A 79 -9.44 -5.00 -10.18
C GLY A 79 -9.04 -6.09 -11.16
N ARG A 80 -8.88 -7.33 -10.66
CA ARG A 80 -8.86 -8.50 -11.55
C ARG A 80 -10.18 -8.52 -12.31
N LYS A 81 -10.13 -8.32 -13.63
CA LYS A 81 -11.30 -8.41 -14.52
C LYS A 81 -12.03 -9.73 -14.29
N LYS A 82 -13.35 -9.73 -14.44
CA LYS A 82 -14.15 -10.96 -14.26
C LYS A 82 -13.58 -12.04 -15.18
N ALA A 83 -13.52 -13.28 -14.69
CA ALA A 83 -13.01 -14.37 -15.50
C ALA A 83 -13.85 -14.56 -16.79
N VAL A 84 -15.16 -14.26 -16.73
CA VAL A 84 -16.07 -14.22 -17.88
C VAL A 84 -15.74 -13.15 -18.94
N GLU A 85 -15.00 -12.10 -18.58
CA GLU A 85 -14.52 -11.09 -19.55
C GLU A 85 -13.29 -11.58 -20.33
N LYS A 86 -12.56 -12.56 -19.78
CA LYS A 86 -11.41 -13.19 -20.45
C LYS A 86 -11.82 -14.43 -21.23
N ASP A 87 -12.81 -15.14 -20.71
CA ASP A 87 -13.33 -16.37 -21.26
C ASP A 87 -14.87 -16.33 -21.25
N GLY A 88 -15.46 -16.14 -22.43
CA GLY A 88 -16.90 -16.01 -22.60
C GLY A 88 -17.66 -17.33 -22.42
N SER A 89 -17.00 -18.49 -22.54
CA SER A 89 -17.66 -19.80 -22.33
C SER A 89 -17.67 -20.21 -20.86
N LEU A 90 -16.80 -19.61 -20.03
CA LEU A 90 -16.59 -19.99 -18.63
C LEU A 90 -17.88 -20.23 -17.84
N LEU A 91 -18.89 -19.36 -17.98
CA LEU A 91 -20.14 -19.50 -17.23
C LEU A 91 -20.93 -20.75 -17.68
N ALA A 92 -21.05 -20.93 -19.00
CA ALA A 92 -21.76 -22.07 -19.59
C ALA A 92 -21.02 -23.39 -19.29
N ASP A 93 -19.68 -23.38 -19.35
CA ASP A 93 -18.85 -24.54 -19.03
C ASP A 93 -19.05 -24.95 -17.56
N LEU A 94 -19.07 -23.99 -16.63
CA LEU A 94 -19.35 -24.23 -15.20
C LEU A 94 -20.76 -24.75 -14.95
N GLU A 95 -21.77 -24.18 -15.63
CA GLU A 95 -23.16 -24.63 -15.53
C GLU A 95 -23.36 -26.06 -16.05
N SER A 96 -22.58 -26.49 -17.04
CA SER A 96 -22.65 -27.84 -17.60
C SER A 96 -22.16 -28.96 -16.67
N LEU A 97 -21.53 -28.60 -15.54
CA LEU A 97 -21.00 -29.53 -14.55
C LEU A 97 -21.98 -29.84 -13.41
N LEU A 98 -23.13 -29.15 -13.35
CA LEU A 98 -24.21 -29.34 -12.36
C LEU A 98 -25.29 -30.28 -12.91
#